data_AF-A0A4S2PNL7-F1
#
_entry.id   AF-A0A4S2PNL7-F1
#
_cell.length_a   1.000
_cell.length_b   1.000
_cell.length_c   1.000
_cell.angle_alpha   90.00
_cell.angle_beta   90.00
_cell.angle_gamma   90.00
#
_symmetry.space_group_name_H-M   'P 1'
#
loop_
_entity.id
_entity.type
_entity.pdbx_description
1 polymer ?
#
loop_
_entity_poly.entity_id
_entity_poly.type
_entity_poly.pdbx_seq_one_letter_code
_entity_poly.pdbx_strand_id
1 'polypeptide(L)'
;MTQFGPVYKGNQPLSRYTRWNRLISEGKVSQDESHILIAMSANEGNLDAVQSYDSEILTAGASQKTINILGEGELPIQMNKFKVQFPQLFDKYFKCCGWDVHLKSGKYVAYYNNSTGAELKALIRNGYSAETYGKFIPNKAVAIFAEAISTDEYKELQIIDFIDRLRLALNILPKGYNYKIGSYVRSNLGKATVLDHHVNRPNNVSAYFGRALDYFFAKNPGISKNPDIWGALHNKYEREIIDFYGINRSGTDMPTRYMELKKKL
;
A
#
# COMPACT_ATOMS: atom_id res chain seq x y z
N MET A 1 -0.97 -5.76 24.37
CA MET A 1 -1.79 -6.94 24.08
C MET A 1 -1.05 -7.77 23.05
N THR A 2 -0.61 -8.98 23.40
CA THR A 2 0.06 -9.86 22.46
C THR A 2 -0.95 -10.32 21.41
N GLN A 3 -0.62 -10.10 20.15
CA GLN A 3 -1.53 -10.14 19.03
C GLN A 3 -1.35 -11.46 18.27
N PHE A 4 -2.10 -12.49 18.68
CA PHE A 4 -2.07 -13.81 18.04
C PHE A 4 -3.13 -13.88 16.93
N GLY A 5 -2.76 -14.46 15.80
CA GLY A 5 -3.67 -14.68 14.69
C GLY A 5 -2.99 -15.23 13.44
N PRO A 6 -3.76 -15.56 12.40
CA PRO A 6 -3.25 -16.16 11.18
C PRO A 6 -2.29 -15.22 10.45
N VAL A 7 -1.20 -15.79 9.92
CA VAL A 7 -0.27 -15.11 9.02
C VAL A 7 0.06 -16.03 7.86
N TYR A 8 -0.29 -15.59 6.66
CA TYR A 8 0.23 -16.11 5.42
C TYR A 8 1.09 -15.03 4.76
N LYS A 9 2.42 -15.23 4.75
CA LYS A 9 3.36 -14.25 4.19
C LYS A 9 3.31 -14.14 2.66
N GLY A 10 2.60 -15.06 2.00
CA GLY A 10 2.60 -15.17 0.55
C GLY A 10 3.94 -15.65 -0.02
N ASN A 11 3.95 -15.96 -1.31
CA ASN A 11 5.16 -16.31 -2.06
C ASN A 11 5.24 -15.62 -3.44
N GLN A 12 4.35 -14.66 -3.69
CA GLN A 12 4.23 -13.96 -4.96
C GLN A 12 4.61 -12.47 -4.81
N PRO A 13 5.93 -12.16 -4.83
CA PRO A 13 6.37 -10.78 -4.85
C PRO A 13 5.90 -10.08 -6.13
N LEU A 14 5.66 -8.78 -6.04
CA LEU A 14 5.20 -7.96 -7.17
C LEU A 14 6.16 -8.00 -8.37
N SER A 15 7.46 -8.21 -8.13
CA SER A 15 8.48 -8.41 -9.16
C SER A 15 8.23 -9.62 -10.08
N ARG A 16 7.42 -10.59 -9.63
CA ARG A 16 7.05 -11.77 -10.43
C ARG A 16 5.74 -11.59 -11.20
N TYR A 17 5.07 -10.44 -11.12
CA TYR A 17 3.88 -10.20 -11.92
C TYR A 17 4.23 -10.19 -13.41
N THR A 18 3.57 -11.03 -14.20
CA THR A 18 3.96 -11.30 -15.59
C THR A 18 3.25 -10.40 -16.61
N ARG A 19 2.16 -9.72 -16.22
CA ARG A 19 1.33 -8.92 -17.14
C ARG A 19 1.71 -7.43 -17.18
N TRP A 20 2.90 -7.04 -16.72
CA TRP A 20 3.38 -5.64 -16.79
C TRP A 20 3.35 -5.07 -18.21
N ASN A 21 3.84 -5.82 -19.20
CA ASN A 21 3.89 -5.35 -20.59
C ASN A 21 2.50 -5.00 -21.12
N ARG A 22 1.47 -5.77 -20.75
CA ARG A 22 0.07 -5.48 -21.10
C ARG A 22 -0.38 -4.16 -20.49
N LEU A 23 -0.17 -3.99 -19.17
CA LEU A 23 -0.55 -2.75 -18.47
C LEU A 23 0.14 -1.52 -19.04
N ILE A 24 1.39 -1.66 -19.46
CA ILE A 24 2.17 -0.60 -20.09
C ILE A 24 1.66 -0.29 -21.50
N SER A 25 1.41 -1.30 -22.33
CA SER A 25 0.88 -1.09 -23.68
C SER A 25 -0.52 -0.49 -23.69
N GLU A 26 -1.33 -0.79 -22.67
CA GLU A 26 -2.67 -0.21 -22.47
C GLU A 26 -2.64 1.21 -21.89
N GLY A 27 -1.45 1.74 -21.54
CA GLY A 27 -1.31 3.06 -20.93
C GLY A 27 -1.85 3.16 -19.50
N LYS A 28 -2.18 2.02 -18.85
CA LYS A 28 -2.63 1.99 -17.46
C LYS A 28 -1.50 2.33 -16.49
N VAL A 29 -0.28 1.87 -16.82
CA VAL A 29 0.92 2.02 -16.00
C VAL A 29 2.09 2.46 -16.88
N SER A 30 2.89 3.42 -16.44
CA SER A 30 4.14 3.75 -17.14
C SER A 30 5.28 2.78 -16.77
N GLN A 31 6.34 2.75 -17.60
CA GLN A 31 7.53 1.95 -17.29
C GLN A 31 8.17 2.37 -15.96
N ASP A 32 8.29 3.68 -15.71
CA ASP A 32 8.79 4.22 -14.45
C ASP A 32 7.92 3.83 -13.26
N GLU A 33 6.60 3.93 -13.41
CA GLU A 33 5.66 3.53 -12.38
C GLU A 33 5.82 2.04 -12.02
N SER A 34 6.04 1.16 -13.00
CA SER A 34 6.29 -0.26 -12.74
C SER A 34 7.56 -0.49 -11.91
N HIS A 35 8.66 0.19 -12.24
CA HIS A 35 9.93 0.09 -11.49
C HIS A 35 9.77 0.61 -10.05
N ILE A 36 9.09 1.75 -9.87
CA ILE A 36 8.80 2.34 -8.57
C ILE A 36 8.04 1.34 -7.68
N LEU A 37 6.95 0.77 -8.21
CA LEU A 37 6.10 -0.16 -7.47
C LEU A 37 6.85 -1.43 -7.09
N ILE A 38 7.60 -2.02 -8.03
CA ILE A 38 8.41 -3.22 -7.78
C ILE A 38 9.41 -2.96 -6.64
N ALA A 39 10.17 -1.87 -6.72
CA ALA A 39 11.18 -1.53 -5.72
C ALA A 39 10.57 -1.30 -4.32
N MET A 40 9.46 -0.57 -4.25
CA MET A 40 8.81 -0.20 -3.00
C MET A 40 8.03 -1.34 -2.35
N SER A 41 7.34 -2.17 -3.14
CA SER A 41 6.56 -3.32 -2.63
C SER A 41 7.39 -4.31 -1.81
N ALA A 42 8.69 -4.39 -2.09
CA ALA A 42 9.63 -5.25 -1.35
C ALA A 42 9.78 -4.84 0.13
N ASN A 43 9.38 -3.62 0.49
CA ASN A 43 9.34 -3.14 1.86
C ASN A 43 8.02 -3.50 2.58
N GLU A 44 6.98 -3.93 1.87
CA GLU A 44 5.64 -4.15 2.43
C GLU A 44 5.28 -5.63 2.55
N GLY A 45 5.39 -6.39 1.45
CA GLY A 45 5.00 -7.80 1.41
C GLY A 45 4.66 -8.31 0.01
N ASN A 46 4.20 -9.56 -0.06
CA ASN A 46 3.80 -10.21 -1.30
C ASN A 46 2.35 -9.89 -1.68
N LEU A 47 2.02 -10.03 -2.97
CA LEU A 47 0.67 -9.80 -3.50
C LEU A 47 -0.39 -10.73 -2.91
N ASP A 48 0.02 -11.90 -2.46
CA ASP A 48 -0.81 -12.95 -1.88
C ASP A 48 -0.73 -13.01 -0.35
N ALA A 49 -0.04 -12.07 0.29
CA ALA A 49 0.06 -12.03 1.75
C ALA A 49 -1.31 -11.71 2.38
N VAL A 50 -1.65 -12.42 3.45
CA VAL A 50 -2.87 -12.20 4.23
C VAL A 50 -2.56 -12.42 5.72
N GLN A 51 -3.01 -11.51 6.58
CA GLN A 51 -2.81 -11.63 8.02
C GLN A 51 -4.00 -11.12 8.84
N SER A 52 -4.11 -11.61 10.07
CA SER A 52 -5.01 -11.07 11.09
C SER A 52 -4.40 -11.20 12.48
N TYR A 53 -3.33 -10.47 12.77
CA TYR A 53 -2.80 -10.39 14.13
C TYR A 53 -3.01 -9.00 14.77
N ASP A 54 -3.07 -7.92 13.99
CA ASP A 54 -3.03 -6.55 14.50
C ASP A 54 -4.38 -5.96 14.99
N SER A 55 -4.55 -4.64 14.95
CA SER A 55 -5.83 -3.97 15.26
C SER A 55 -6.93 -4.30 14.25
N GLU A 56 -6.57 -4.76 13.06
CA GLU A 56 -7.49 -5.01 11.96
C GLU A 56 -8.09 -6.42 12.02
N ILE A 57 -9.21 -6.60 11.33
CA ILE A 57 -9.84 -7.90 11.12
C ILE A 57 -9.02 -8.72 10.14
N LEU A 58 -8.57 -8.10 9.05
CA LEU A 58 -7.76 -8.74 8.03
C LEU A 58 -6.95 -7.67 7.31
N THR A 59 -5.70 -7.96 7.00
CA THR A 59 -4.84 -7.15 6.13
C THR A 59 -4.37 -8.03 4.98
N ALA A 60 -4.45 -7.54 3.75
CA ALA A 60 -4.13 -8.32 2.56
C ALA A 60 -3.34 -7.54 1.50
N GLY A 61 -2.50 -8.28 0.79
CA GLY A 61 -1.78 -7.83 -0.39
C GLY A 61 -0.56 -6.95 -0.11
N ALA A 62 0.17 -6.64 -1.18
CA ALA A 62 1.42 -5.88 -1.12
C ALA A 62 1.22 -4.40 -0.73
N SER A 63 -0.02 -3.89 -0.78
CA SER A 63 -0.38 -2.53 -0.33
C SER A 63 -0.99 -2.50 1.06
N GLN A 64 -1.01 -3.63 1.78
CA GLN A 64 -1.52 -3.78 3.15
C GLN A 64 -2.93 -3.18 3.34
N LYS A 65 -3.86 -3.47 2.43
CA LYS A 65 -5.23 -2.99 2.58
C LYS A 65 -5.93 -3.74 3.70
N THR A 66 -6.71 -3.02 4.51
CA THR A 66 -7.29 -3.56 5.73
C THR A 66 -8.82 -3.62 5.71
N ILE A 67 -9.35 -4.58 6.47
CA ILE A 67 -10.70 -4.59 7.02
C ILE A 67 -10.57 -4.17 8.49
N ASN A 68 -11.07 -3.01 8.86
CA ASN A 68 -11.02 -2.49 10.22
C ASN A 68 -12.05 -3.18 11.14
N ILE A 69 -12.05 -2.83 12.43
CA ILE A 69 -12.93 -3.46 13.44
C ILE A 69 -14.45 -3.30 13.19
N LEU A 70 -14.85 -2.41 12.27
CA LEU A 70 -16.25 -2.24 11.85
C LEU A 70 -16.58 -3.05 10.59
N GLY A 71 -15.62 -3.79 10.03
CA GLY A 71 -15.77 -4.48 8.74
C GLY A 71 -15.55 -3.57 7.53
N GLU A 72 -15.18 -2.30 7.74
CA GLU A 72 -14.97 -1.28 6.70
C GLU A 72 -13.48 -1.19 6.32
N GLY A 73 -13.12 -0.36 5.33
CA GLY A 73 -11.72 -0.03 5.02
C GLY A 73 -11.41 -0.06 3.53
N GLU A 74 -10.11 -0.02 3.19
CA GLU A 74 -9.67 -0.08 1.80
C GLU A 74 -9.85 -1.47 1.18
N LEU A 75 -9.80 -2.54 1.99
CA LEU A 75 -9.94 -3.91 1.49
C LEU A 75 -11.39 -4.22 1.07
N PRO A 76 -12.45 -3.90 1.84
CA PRO A 76 -13.84 -4.04 1.37
C PRO A 76 -14.14 -3.24 0.09
N ILE A 77 -13.58 -2.04 -0.05
CA ILE A 77 -13.72 -1.26 -1.30
C ILE A 77 -13.11 -2.04 -2.47
N GLN A 78 -11.91 -2.61 -2.29
CA GLN A 78 -11.24 -3.42 -3.31
C GLN A 78 -12.02 -4.72 -3.62
N MET A 79 -12.55 -5.40 -2.60
CA MET A 79 -13.43 -6.56 -2.79
C MET A 79 -14.65 -6.19 -3.65
N ASN A 80 -15.25 -5.03 -3.41
CA ASN A 80 -16.39 -4.58 -4.22
C ASN A 80 -15.98 -4.24 -5.66
N LYS A 81 -14.81 -3.60 -5.87
CA LYS A 81 -14.27 -3.41 -7.22
C LYS A 81 -14.11 -4.74 -7.95
N PHE A 82 -13.57 -5.77 -7.28
CA PHE A 82 -13.45 -7.11 -7.84
C PHE A 82 -14.82 -7.75 -8.12
N LYS A 83 -15.78 -7.62 -7.20
CA LYS A 83 -17.17 -8.08 -7.36
C LYS A 83 -17.85 -7.51 -8.59
N VAL A 84 -17.66 -6.20 -8.84
CA VAL A 84 -18.28 -5.50 -9.97
C VAL A 84 -17.57 -5.83 -11.29
N GLN A 85 -16.23 -5.88 -11.29
CA GLN A 85 -15.46 -6.09 -12.53
C GLN A 85 -15.39 -7.56 -12.95
N PHE A 86 -15.39 -8.49 -11.98
CA PHE A 86 -15.21 -9.92 -12.21
C PHE A 86 -16.22 -10.75 -11.40
N PRO A 87 -17.54 -10.57 -11.60
CA PRO A 87 -18.57 -11.17 -10.75
C PRO A 87 -18.49 -12.68 -10.67
N GLN A 88 -18.16 -13.37 -11.77
CA GLN A 88 -18.00 -14.83 -11.78
C GLN A 88 -16.80 -15.31 -10.93
N LEU A 89 -15.68 -14.57 -10.96
CA LEU A 89 -14.51 -14.89 -10.14
C LEU A 89 -14.77 -14.54 -8.67
N PHE A 90 -15.46 -13.43 -8.41
CA PHE A 90 -15.90 -13.10 -7.06
C PHE A 90 -16.81 -14.17 -6.50
N ASP A 91 -17.77 -14.66 -7.28
CA ASP A 91 -18.67 -15.73 -6.84
C ASP A 91 -17.88 -17.01 -6.53
N LYS A 92 -16.98 -17.41 -7.43
CA LYS A 92 -16.14 -18.60 -7.27
C LYS A 92 -15.25 -18.55 -6.03
N TYR A 93 -14.52 -17.45 -5.83
CA TYR A 93 -13.48 -17.36 -4.81
C TYR A 93 -13.97 -16.74 -3.51
N PHE A 94 -14.83 -15.74 -3.52
CA PHE A 94 -15.34 -15.11 -2.30
C PHE A 94 -16.69 -15.71 -1.89
N LYS A 95 -17.73 -15.52 -2.71
CA LYS A 95 -19.11 -15.81 -2.31
C LYS A 95 -19.37 -17.27 -1.97
N CYS A 96 -18.93 -18.20 -2.82
CA CYS A 96 -19.07 -19.64 -2.59
C CYS A 96 -18.34 -20.12 -1.33
N CYS A 97 -17.39 -19.33 -0.82
CA CYS A 97 -16.62 -19.64 0.36
C CYS A 97 -16.99 -18.78 1.57
N GLY A 98 -18.11 -18.04 1.50
CA GLY A 98 -18.69 -17.32 2.62
C GLY A 98 -18.31 -15.84 2.69
N TRP A 99 -17.37 -15.36 1.88
CA TRP A 99 -17.02 -13.94 1.84
C TRP A 99 -18.00 -13.16 0.96
N ASP A 100 -18.49 -12.04 1.47
CA ASP A 100 -19.23 -11.07 0.67
C ASP A 100 -18.88 -9.63 1.11
N VAL A 101 -19.33 -8.67 0.30
CA VAL A 101 -19.22 -7.24 0.57
C VAL A 101 -20.54 -6.55 0.22
N HIS A 102 -21.00 -5.70 1.14
CA HIS A 102 -22.26 -4.97 1.03
C HIS A 102 -22.05 -3.48 1.28
N LEU A 103 -22.83 -2.64 0.57
CA LEU A 103 -22.91 -1.21 0.86
C LEU A 103 -23.86 -0.99 2.03
N LYS A 104 -23.35 -0.46 3.14
CA LYS A 104 -24.12 -0.14 4.35
C LYS A 104 -23.80 1.30 4.77
N SER A 105 -24.83 2.14 4.86
CA SER A 105 -24.68 3.55 5.28
C SER A 105 -23.59 4.30 4.51
N GLY A 106 -23.50 4.08 3.20
CA GLY A 106 -22.51 4.74 2.32
C GLY A 106 -21.10 4.15 2.36
N LYS A 107 -20.87 3.05 3.08
CA LYS A 107 -19.56 2.39 3.17
C LYS A 107 -19.65 0.92 2.78
N TYR A 108 -18.60 0.39 2.16
CA TYR A 108 -18.50 -1.04 1.88
C TYR A 108 -18.02 -1.78 3.13
N VAL A 109 -18.79 -2.79 3.52
CA VAL A 109 -18.54 -3.62 4.70
C VAL A 109 -18.37 -5.06 4.25
N ALA A 110 -17.28 -5.70 4.69
CA ALA A 110 -16.99 -7.10 4.41
C ALA A 110 -17.61 -8.03 5.44
N TYR A 111 -18.07 -9.19 4.97
CA TYR A 111 -18.71 -10.23 5.76
C TYR A 111 -18.11 -11.58 5.42
N TYR A 112 -18.00 -12.45 6.43
CA TYR A 112 -17.70 -13.86 6.22
C TYR A 112 -18.74 -14.70 6.95
N ASN A 113 -19.47 -15.53 6.22
CA ASN A 113 -20.62 -16.30 6.73
C ASN A 113 -21.62 -15.43 7.50
N ASN A 114 -21.92 -14.23 6.98
CA ASN A 114 -22.78 -13.20 7.59
C ASN A 114 -22.25 -12.52 8.86
N SER A 115 -21.09 -12.92 9.38
CA SER A 115 -20.42 -12.22 10.49
C SER A 115 -19.57 -11.06 9.97
N THR A 116 -19.53 -9.96 10.72
CA THR A 116 -18.65 -8.80 10.46
C THR A 116 -18.12 -8.22 11.77
N GLY A 117 -17.29 -7.19 11.70
CA GLY A 117 -16.79 -6.46 12.87
C GLY A 117 -16.05 -7.34 13.89
N ALA A 118 -16.30 -7.09 15.17
CA ALA A 118 -15.65 -7.83 16.26
C ALA A 118 -15.91 -9.35 16.23
N GLU A 119 -17.11 -9.76 15.81
CA GLU A 119 -17.48 -11.18 15.69
C GLU A 119 -16.63 -11.87 14.61
N LEU A 120 -16.51 -11.24 13.43
CA LEU A 120 -15.65 -11.74 12.36
C LEU A 120 -14.19 -11.81 12.80
N LYS A 121 -13.70 -10.81 13.53
CA LYS A 121 -12.34 -10.81 14.07
C LYS A 121 -12.10 -12.02 14.98
N ALA A 122 -13.04 -12.28 15.90
CA ALA A 122 -12.96 -13.41 16.81
C ALA A 122 -13.00 -14.75 16.04
N LEU A 123 -13.86 -14.87 15.03
CA LEU A 123 -13.95 -16.04 14.17
C LEU A 123 -12.63 -16.34 13.47
N ILE A 124 -12.02 -15.33 12.84
CA ILE A 124 -10.74 -15.49 12.11
C ILE A 124 -9.60 -15.85 13.07
N ARG A 125 -9.63 -15.38 14.33
CA ARG A 125 -8.56 -15.64 15.31
C ARG A 125 -8.81 -16.86 16.19
N ASN A 126 -9.90 -17.59 15.96
CA ASN A 126 -10.20 -18.79 16.72
C ASN A 126 -9.05 -19.81 16.60
N GLY A 127 -8.61 -20.35 17.73
CA GLY A 127 -7.48 -21.28 17.84
C GLY A 127 -6.09 -20.64 17.94
N TYR A 128 -5.97 -19.32 17.71
CA TYR A 128 -4.69 -18.62 17.79
C TYR A 128 -4.43 -18.08 19.20
N SER A 129 -3.36 -18.56 19.82
CA SER A 129 -2.92 -18.21 21.18
C SER A 129 -1.39 -18.22 21.28
N ALA A 130 -0.85 -17.99 22.48
CA ALA A 130 0.59 -18.11 22.72
C ALA A 130 1.10 -19.53 22.45
N GLU A 131 0.32 -20.54 22.81
CA GLU A 131 0.65 -21.96 22.67
C GLU A 131 0.63 -22.43 21.20
N THR A 132 -0.11 -21.74 20.34
CA THR A 132 -0.22 -22.05 18.91
C THR A 132 0.53 -21.08 18.02
N TYR A 133 1.25 -20.10 18.60
CA TYR A 133 2.07 -19.17 17.85
C TYR A 133 3.13 -19.90 17.00
N GLY A 134 3.22 -19.54 15.72
CA GLY A 134 4.11 -20.18 14.75
C GLY A 134 3.66 -21.57 14.28
N LYS A 135 2.57 -22.13 14.83
CA LYS A 135 2.01 -23.42 14.39
C LYS A 135 0.97 -23.19 13.28
N PHE A 136 0.84 -24.19 12.41
CA PHE A 136 -0.20 -24.20 11.40
C PHE A 136 -1.57 -24.48 12.04
N ILE A 137 -2.51 -23.56 11.86
CA ILE A 137 -3.91 -23.73 12.24
C ILE A 137 -4.76 -23.52 10.98
N PRO A 138 -5.52 -24.53 10.53
CA PRO A 138 -6.41 -24.38 9.38
C PRO A 138 -7.36 -23.19 9.57
N ASN A 139 -7.38 -22.28 8.59
CA ASN A 139 -8.25 -21.12 8.60
C ASN A 139 -8.84 -20.89 7.21
N LYS A 140 -10.06 -21.37 7.00
CA LYS A 140 -10.73 -21.31 5.69
C LYS A 140 -10.93 -19.86 5.22
N ALA A 141 -11.27 -18.94 6.13
CA ALA A 141 -11.49 -17.53 5.81
C ALA A 141 -10.23 -16.88 5.23
N VAL A 142 -9.06 -17.16 5.81
CA VAL A 142 -7.76 -16.65 5.33
C VAL A 142 -7.28 -17.39 4.08
N ALA A 143 -7.39 -18.71 4.05
CA ALA A 143 -6.91 -19.53 2.95
C ALA A 143 -7.58 -19.16 1.63
N ILE A 144 -8.91 -19.04 1.61
CA ILE A 144 -9.61 -18.67 0.38
C ILE A 144 -9.33 -17.23 -0.02
N PHE A 145 -9.13 -16.32 0.95
CA PHE A 145 -8.78 -14.94 0.64
C PHE A 145 -7.42 -14.88 -0.07
N ALA A 146 -6.42 -15.62 0.44
CA ALA A 146 -5.11 -15.73 -0.19
C ALA A 146 -5.19 -16.30 -1.61
N GLU A 147 -6.04 -17.31 -1.84
CA GLU A 147 -6.29 -17.87 -3.17
C GLU A 147 -6.95 -16.85 -4.11
N ALA A 148 -7.97 -16.13 -3.63
CA ALA A 148 -8.69 -15.13 -4.41
C ALA A 148 -7.77 -13.99 -4.88
N ILE A 149 -6.97 -13.44 -3.97
CA ILE A 149 -6.07 -12.33 -4.29
C ILE A 149 -4.84 -12.76 -5.12
N SER A 150 -4.61 -14.07 -5.25
CA SER A 150 -3.59 -14.66 -6.11
C SER A 150 -4.03 -14.78 -7.58
N THR A 151 -5.30 -14.54 -7.89
CA THR A 151 -5.76 -14.49 -9.28
C THR A 151 -5.13 -13.31 -10.02
N ASP A 152 -4.87 -13.45 -11.31
CA ASP A 152 -4.23 -12.38 -12.07
C ASP A 152 -5.11 -11.12 -12.16
N GLU A 153 -6.42 -11.29 -12.19
CA GLU A 153 -7.40 -10.20 -12.19
C GLU A 153 -7.36 -9.42 -10.88
N TYR A 154 -7.24 -10.10 -9.73
CA TYR A 154 -7.12 -9.43 -8.45
C TYR A 154 -5.73 -8.79 -8.26
N LYS A 155 -4.65 -9.43 -8.75
CA LYS A 155 -3.31 -8.81 -8.77
C LYS A 155 -3.28 -7.54 -9.60
N GLU A 156 -3.92 -7.53 -10.77
CA GLU A 156 -4.06 -6.30 -11.57
C GLU A 156 -4.77 -5.22 -10.76
N LEU A 157 -5.87 -5.55 -10.08
CA LEU A 157 -6.59 -4.61 -9.25
C LEU A 157 -5.71 -4.02 -8.12
N GLN A 158 -4.89 -4.86 -7.47
CA GLN A 158 -3.90 -4.39 -6.48
C GLN A 158 -2.90 -3.42 -7.11
N ILE A 159 -2.38 -3.72 -8.30
CA ILE A 159 -1.41 -2.87 -9.01
C ILE A 159 -2.02 -1.52 -9.35
N ILE A 160 -3.22 -1.50 -9.92
CA ILE A 160 -3.91 -0.26 -10.28
C ILE A 160 -4.18 0.60 -9.04
N ASP A 161 -4.63 0.00 -7.94
CA ASP A 161 -4.80 0.73 -6.69
C ASP A 161 -3.47 1.31 -6.15
N PHE A 162 -2.35 0.62 -6.37
CA PHE A 162 -1.04 1.11 -5.94
C PHE A 162 -0.56 2.30 -6.78
N ILE A 163 -0.84 2.27 -8.09
CA ILE A 163 -0.61 3.38 -9.02
C ILE A 163 -1.44 4.59 -8.65
N ASP A 164 -2.73 4.40 -8.38
CA ASP A 164 -3.62 5.47 -7.95
C ASP A 164 -3.11 6.12 -6.65
N ARG A 165 -2.61 5.30 -5.70
CA ARG A 165 -1.99 5.79 -4.47
C ARG A 165 -0.70 6.57 -4.74
N LEU A 166 0.16 6.13 -5.65
CA LEU A 166 1.35 6.89 -6.06
C LEU A 166 0.97 8.26 -6.61
N ARG A 167 0.04 8.28 -7.58
CA ARG A 167 -0.44 9.52 -8.21
C ARG A 167 -1.10 10.45 -7.20
N LEU A 168 -1.87 9.92 -6.25
CA LEU A 168 -2.43 10.68 -5.14
C LEU A 168 -1.33 11.31 -4.27
N ALA A 169 -0.35 10.51 -3.85
CA ALA A 169 0.73 10.97 -2.98
C ALA A 169 1.57 12.08 -3.62
N LEU A 170 1.84 11.98 -4.93
CA LEU A 170 2.55 13.01 -5.68
C LEU A 170 1.74 14.30 -5.86
N ASN A 171 0.41 14.24 -5.75
CA ASN A 171 -0.46 15.42 -5.84
C ASN A 171 -0.63 16.17 -4.50
N ILE A 172 -0.07 15.67 -3.40
CA ILE A 172 -0.13 16.32 -2.09
C ILE A 172 0.67 17.63 -2.10
N LEU A 173 0.14 18.68 -1.46
CA LEU A 173 0.87 19.91 -1.15
C LEU A 173 1.67 19.72 0.16
N PRO A 174 2.99 19.93 0.17
CA PRO A 174 3.76 19.96 1.40
C PRO A 174 3.30 21.12 2.30
N LYS A 175 3.28 20.90 3.62
CA LYS A 175 2.89 21.93 4.58
C LYS A 175 3.81 23.16 4.45
N GLY A 176 3.23 24.32 4.18
CA GLY A 176 3.98 25.58 4.01
C GLY A 176 4.45 25.87 2.58
N TYR A 177 4.07 25.06 1.59
CA TYR A 177 4.50 25.20 0.19
C TYR A 177 3.31 25.13 -0.77
N ASN A 178 3.46 25.79 -1.93
CA ASN A 178 2.38 25.95 -2.92
C ASN A 178 2.48 24.99 -4.11
N TYR A 179 3.57 24.22 -4.21
CA TYR A 179 3.78 23.27 -5.30
C TYR A 179 3.56 21.85 -4.80
N LYS A 180 2.98 21.00 -5.65
CA LYS A 180 2.74 19.59 -5.34
C LYS A 180 4.06 18.85 -5.19
N ILE A 181 4.07 17.80 -4.36
CA ILE A 181 5.26 16.94 -4.16
C ILE A 181 5.85 16.47 -5.49
N GLY A 182 5.02 16.05 -6.45
CA GLY A 182 5.45 15.61 -7.78
C GLY A 182 6.18 16.67 -8.60
N SER A 183 6.05 17.96 -8.24
CA SER A 183 6.84 19.04 -8.84
C SER A 183 8.26 19.07 -8.29
N TYR A 184 8.49 18.61 -7.05
CA TYR A 184 9.80 18.51 -6.39
C TYR A 184 10.50 17.16 -6.61
N VAL A 185 9.75 16.09 -6.88
CA VAL A 185 10.29 14.72 -7.03
C VAL A 185 10.04 14.16 -8.43
N ARG A 186 11.05 14.25 -9.31
CA ARG A 186 10.99 13.73 -10.68
C ARG A 186 11.60 12.34 -10.79
N SER A 187 12.58 12.01 -9.94
CA SER A 187 13.26 10.71 -9.95
C SER A 187 12.38 9.56 -9.44
N ASN A 188 12.69 8.34 -9.88
CA ASN A 188 12.02 7.14 -9.39
C ASN A 188 12.27 6.93 -7.90
N LEU A 189 13.48 7.19 -7.40
CA LEU A 189 13.80 7.13 -5.97
C LEU A 189 12.93 8.11 -5.15
N GLY A 190 12.80 9.36 -5.59
CA GLY A 190 11.98 10.36 -4.91
C GLY A 190 10.50 9.96 -4.86
N LYS A 191 9.96 9.51 -5.99
CA LYS A 191 8.57 9.02 -6.10
C LYS A 191 8.32 7.77 -5.24
N ALA A 192 9.22 6.78 -5.28
CA ALA A 192 9.14 5.57 -4.46
C ALA A 192 9.23 5.88 -2.97
N THR A 193 10.08 6.83 -2.59
CA THR A 193 10.19 7.32 -1.22
C THR A 193 8.84 7.90 -0.80
N VAL A 194 8.25 8.85 -1.53
CA VAL A 194 6.94 9.43 -1.18
C VAL A 194 5.83 8.36 -1.07
N LEU A 195 5.79 7.42 -2.01
CA LEU A 195 4.85 6.30 -1.99
C LEU A 195 5.00 5.44 -0.73
N ASP A 196 6.21 5.04 -0.37
CA ASP A 196 6.50 4.24 0.84
C ASP A 196 5.96 4.91 2.11
N HIS A 197 6.15 6.23 2.23
CA HIS A 197 5.59 6.96 3.38
C HIS A 197 4.06 7.05 3.32
N HIS A 198 3.48 7.21 2.13
CA HIS A 198 2.04 7.26 1.96
C HIS A 198 1.36 5.92 2.28
N VAL A 199 2.03 4.79 2.01
CA VAL A 199 1.53 3.46 2.40
C VAL A 199 1.56 3.32 3.92
N ASN A 200 2.63 3.74 4.58
CA ASN A 200 2.79 3.53 6.01
C ASN A 200 2.00 4.54 6.87
N ARG A 201 2.03 5.84 6.49
CA ARG A 201 1.49 6.97 7.26
C ARG A 201 0.98 8.09 6.32
N PRO A 202 -0.12 7.87 5.58
CA PRO A 202 -0.60 8.80 4.54
C PRO A 202 -0.79 10.23 5.02
N ASN A 203 -1.40 10.41 6.20
CA ASN A 203 -1.68 11.74 6.78
C ASN A 203 -0.43 12.54 7.17
N ASN A 204 0.74 11.91 7.22
CA ASN A 204 1.99 12.54 7.65
C ASN A 204 2.84 13.03 6.46
N VAL A 205 2.52 12.61 5.23
CA VAL A 205 3.32 12.92 4.03
C VAL A 205 3.51 14.43 3.85
N SER A 206 2.43 15.22 3.90
CA SER A 206 2.48 16.68 3.73
C SER A 206 3.38 17.37 4.76
N ALA A 207 3.23 17.02 6.05
CA ALA A 207 3.96 17.65 7.13
C ALA A 207 5.47 17.35 7.07
N TYR A 208 5.84 16.09 6.86
CA TYR A 208 7.26 15.69 6.83
C TYR A 208 7.97 16.11 5.55
N PHE A 209 7.27 16.13 4.41
CA PHE A 209 7.86 16.67 3.19
C PHE A 209 8.07 18.18 3.32
N GLY A 210 7.13 18.91 3.94
CA GLY A 210 7.30 20.32 4.29
C GLY A 210 8.55 20.58 5.14
N ARG A 211 8.79 19.75 6.17
CA ARG A 211 10.02 19.83 6.99
C ARG A 211 11.31 19.60 6.19
N ALA A 212 11.29 18.69 5.22
CA ALA A 212 12.43 18.46 4.35
C ALA A 212 12.73 19.66 3.46
N LEU A 213 11.68 20.32 2.96
CA LEU A 213 11.82 21.58 2.23
C LEU A 213 12.32 22.71 3.15
N ASP A 214 11.79 22.83 4.37
CA ASP A 214 12.27 23.83 5.34
C ASP A 214 13.76 23.67 5.63
N TYR A 215 14.22 22.43 5.84
CA TYR A 215 15.63 22.11 6.01
C TYR A 215 16.46 22.52 4.77
N PHE A 216 15.99 22.18 3.57
CA PHE A 216 16.67 22.51 2.32
C PHE A 216 16.78 24.04 2.11
N PHE A 217 15.70 24.78 2.28
CA PHE A 217 15.69 26.24 2.05
C PHE A 217 16.38 27.03 3.17
N ALA A 218 16.40 26.52 4.41
CA ALA A 218 17.21 27.12 5.48
C ALA A 218 18.71 27.09 5.15
N LYS A 219 19.18 25.99 4.54
CA LYS A 219 20.57 25.86 4.06
C LYS A 219 20.84 26.60 2.75
N ASN A 220 19.80 26.88 1.97
CA ASN A 220 19.90 27.47 0.65
C ASN A 220 18.93 28.67 0.46
N PRO A 221 19.09 29.77 1.21
CA PRO A 221 18.10 30.85 1.27
C PRO A 221 17.87 31.60 -0.05
N GLY A 222 18.84 31.53 -0.99
CA GLY A 222 18.73 32.17 -2.30
C GLY A 222 18.03 31.33 -3.38
N ILE A 223 17.70 30.06 -3.11
CA ILE A 223 17.04 29.19 -4.10
C ILE A 223 15.54 29.48 -4.11
N SER A 224 14.97 29.61 -5.32
CA SER A 224 13.52 29.77 -5.48
C SER A 224 12.75 28.57 -4.92
N LYS A 225 11.63 28.85 -4.24
CA LYS A 225 10.70 27.81 -3.77
C LYS A 225 9.89 27.15 -4.89
N ASN A 226 9.94 27.69 -6.11
CA ASN A 226 9.32 27.12 -7.30
C ASN A 226 10.27 26.09 -7.95
N PRO A 227 9.97 24.79 -7.87
CA PRO A 227 10.84 23.75 -8.43
C PRO A 227 10.84 23.69 -9.96
N ASP A 228 9.86 24.30 -10.63
CA ASP A 228 9.75 24.29 -12.10
C ASP A 228 10.85 25.12 -12.76
N ILE A 229 11.42 26.08 -12.03
CA ILE A 229 12.50 26.95 -12.53
C ILE A 229 13.91 26.52 -12.08
N TRP A 230 14.04 25.38 -11.41
CA TRP A 230 15.36 24.87 -10.99
C TRP A 230 16.24 24.41 -12.16
N GLY A 231 15.64 24.16 -13.33
CA GLY A 231 16.37 23.76 -14.54
C GLY A 231 17.28 22.55 -14.31
N ALA A 232 18.54 22.64 -14.74
CA ALA A 232 19.52 21.58 -14.62
C ALA A 232 19.88 21.21 -13.16
N LEU A 233 19.61 22.09 -12.19
CA LEU A 233 19.92 21.85 -10.78
C LEU A 233 18.83 21.04 -10.06
N HIS A 234 17.70 20.78 -10.72
CA HIS A 234 16.57 20.07 -10.12
C HIS A 234 16.98 18.74 -9.48
N ASN A 235 17.72 17.89 -10.21
CA ASN A 235 18.16 16.59 -9.70
C ASN A 235 19.08 16.70 -8.48
N LYS A 236 19.89 17.75 -8.41
CA LYS A 236 20.77 18.00 -7.25
C LYS A 236 19.94 18.38 -6.03
N TYR A 237 18.99 19.29 -6.20
CA TYR A 237 18.13 19.78 -5.11
C TYR A 237 17.16 18.69 -4.63
N GLU A 238 16.52 17.97 -5.56
CA GLU A 238 15.69 16.82 -5.24
C GLU A 238 16.46 15.80 -4.39
N ARG A 239 17.70 15.47 -4.76
CA ARG A 239 18.51 14.51 -4.00
C ARG A 239 18.73 14.94 -2.55
N GLU A 240 19.07 16.21 -2.30
CA GLU A 240 19.26 16.71 -0.92
C GLU A 240 17.95 16.66 -0.12
N ILE A 241 16.83 17.05 -0.74
CA ILE A 241 15.50 16.98 -0.12
C ILE A 241 15.14 15.54 0.22
N ILE A 242 15.34 14.60 -0.72
CA ILE A 242 14.95 13.19 -0.56
C ILE A 242 15.86 12.44 0.39
N ASP A 243 17.17 12.72 0.40
CA ASP A 243 18.09 12.14 1.40
C ASP A 243 17.71 12.56 2.83
N PHE A 244 17.29 13.81 3.03
CA PHE A 244 16.75 14.23 4.33
C PHE A 244 15.38 13.60 4.62
N TYR A 245 14.44 13.69 3.67
CA TYR A 245 13.06 13.23 3.84
C TYR A 245 12.97 11.71 4.09
N GLY A 246 13.70 10.91 3.32
CA GLY A 246 13.68 9.46 3.39
C GLY A 246 14.08 8.92 4.76
N ILE A 247 15.00 9.61 5.44
CA ILE A 247 15.51 9.22 6.77
C ILE A 247 14.66 9.79 7.90
N ASN A 248 14.17 11.04 7.78
CA ASN A 248 13.60 11.79 8.91
C ASN A 248 12.07 11.76 8.99
N ARG A 249 11.41 11.01 8.12
CA ARG A 249 9.95 10.82 8.14
C ARG A 249 9.50 9.84 9.20
N SER A 250 8.25 9.99 9.65
CA SER A 250 7.62 9.03 10.57
C SER A 250 7.30 7.70 9.88
N GLY A 251 7.37 6.60 10.62
CA GLY A 251 6.94 5.28 10.18
C GLY A 251 7.86 4.19 10.72
N THR A 252 7.61 2.95 10.32
CA THR A 252 8.41 1.80 10.76
C THR A 252 9.70 1.69 9.94
N ASP A 253 10.86 1.75 10.59
CA ASP A 253 12.18 1.52 9.97
C ASP A 253 12.47 2.36 8.72
N MET A 254 11.98 3.60 8.68
CA MET A 254 12.08 4.48 7.52
C MET A 254 13.52 4.69 6.99
N PRO A 255 14.56 4.88 7.84
CA PRO A 255 15.93 4.96 7.36
C PRO A 255 16.38 3.72 6.57
N THR A 256 16.13 2.52 7.11
CA THR A 256 16.49 1.26 6.45
C THR A 256 15.74 1.09 5.14
N ARG A 257 14.42 1.34 5.14
CA ARG A 257 13.58 1.26 3.94
C ARG A 257 14.04 2.22 2.84
N TYR A 258 14.43 3.44 3.21
CA TYR A 258 14.97 4.41 2.26
C TYR A 258 16.29 3.93 1.65
N MET A 259 17.20 3.39 2.47
CA MET A 259 18.47 2.86 1.97
C MET A 259 18.26 1.66 1.04
N GLU A 260 17.27 0.81 1.30
CA GLU A 260 16.91 -0.29 0.40
C GLU A 260 16.29 0.20 -0.92
N LEU A 261 15.49 1.27 -0.90
CA LEU A 261 15.00 1.91 -2.13
C LEU A 261 16.16 2.46 -2.97
N LYS A 262 17.10 3.16 -2.33
CA LYS A 262 18.28 3.78 -2.98
C LYS A 262 19.23 2.77 -3.61
N LYS A 263 19.23 1.52 -3.16
CA LYS A 263 19.99 0.42 -3.80
C LYS A 263 19.33 -0.08 -5.09
N LYS A 264 18.02 0.13 -5.24
CA LYS A 264 17.20 -0.43 -6.33
C LYS A 264 16.87 0.60 -7.43
N LEU A 265 16.96 1.90 -7.12
CA LEU A 265 16.53 3.04 -7.95
C LEU A 265 17.56 4.16 -7.94
#